data_AF-A0A0H5QR80-F1
#
_entry.id   AF-A0A0H5QR80-F1
#
_cell.length_a   1.000
_cell.length_b   1.000
_cell.length_c   1.000
_cell.angle_alpha   90.00
_cell.angle_beta   90.00
_cell.angle_gamma   90.00
#
_symmetry.space_group_name_H-M   'P 1'
#
loop_
_entity.id
_entity.type
_entity.pdbx_description
1 polymer ?
#
loop_
_entity_poly.entity_id
_entity_poly.type
_entity_poly.pdbx_seq_one_letter_code
_entity_poly.pdbx_strand_id
1 'polypeptide(L)'
;MATAALGQTDTSHTYQSWRFLAWLQAWPLNRSTLFDYFKQSTFYDSSCNNELLILQRTVDHSHLKTMVGLEYEVDSSSRASESPSYFLIKKQDRHSETSTTCLAVYYIIGTGPQWGTIYQMPSVYSVLVCNLGTSSYYVGQALEALASHIDYSPLTGYSWASENSDKNPEAPAPVAYRYSNPVDAVITKQYEK
;
A
#
# COMPACT_ATOMS: atom_id res chain seq x y z
N MET A 1 32.39 3.97 10.81
CA MET A 1 31.09 4.55 11.20
C MET A 1 30.41 5.03 9.92
N ALA A 2 29.44 4.29 9.42
CA ALA A 2 28.64 4.69 8.26
C ALA A 2 27.30 5.20 8.79
N THR A 3 27.12 6.51 8.77
CA THR A 3 25.84 7.17 9.04
C THR A 3 24.93 6.85 7.86
N ALA A 4 24.08 5.83 8.00
CA ALA A 4 23.03 5.56 7.04
C ALA A 4 22.06 6.75 7.07
N ALA A 5 22.09 7.55 6.01
CA ALA A 5 21.12 8.60 5.78
C ALA A 5 19.73 7.96 5.89
N LEU A 6 18.91 8.44 6.83
CA LEU A 6 17.48 8.19 6.84
C LEU A 6 16.93 8.73 5.52
N GLY A 7 16.87 7.86 4.51
CA GLY A 7 16.29 8.18 3.23
C GLY A 7 14.89 8.68 3.47
N GLN A 8 14.63 9.93 3.08
CA GLN A 8 13.27 10.41 2.88
C GLN A 8 12.64 9.48 1.85
N THR A 9 11.95 8.45 2.34
CA THR A 9 11.13 7.62 1.49
C THR A 9 9.98 8.52 1.07
N ASP A 10 9.90 8.78 -0.23
CA ASP A 10 8.84 9.56 -0.83
C ASP A 10 7.54 8.75 -0.68
N THR A 11 6.88 8.90 0.47
CA THR A 11 5.73 8.11 0.94
C THR A 11 4.43 8.51 0.25
N SER A 12 4.46 9.59 -0.54
CA SER A 12 3.31 10.22 -1.19
C SER A 12 2.51 9.25 -2.06
N HIS A 13 3.17 8.36 -2.79
CA HIS A 13 2.52 7.48 -3.75
C HIS A 13 2.01 6.14 -3.17
N THR A 14 2.38 5.80 -1.94
CA THR A 14 2.03 4.48 -1.34
C THR A 14 0.55 4.40 -0.93
N TYR A 15 -0.07 5.53 -0.63
CA TYR A 15 -1.48 5.60 -0.19
C TYR A 15 -2.46 5.85 -1.35
N GLN A 16 -1.94 6.02 -2.57
CA GLN A 16 -2.75 6.27 -3.75
C GLN A 16 -3.07 4.94 -4.45
N SER A 17 -4.30 4.81 -4.94
CA SER A 17 -4.70 3.75 -5.85
C SER A 17 -5.09 4.35 -7.18
N TRP A 18 -4.87 3.61 -8.27
CA TRP A 18 -5.25 4.05 -9.60
C TRP A 18 -6.02 2.96 -10.32
N ARG A 19 -7.06 3.35 -11.07
CA ARG A 19 -7.88 2.43 -11.86
C ARG A 19 -8.50 3.16 -13.04
N PHE A 20 -8.48 2.55 -14.22
CA PHE A 20 -9.11 3.10 -15.41
C PHE A 20 -10.13 2.16 -16.03
N LEU A 21 -11.41 2.38 -15.70
CA LEU A 21 -12.52 1.50 -16.07
C LEU A 21 -12.79 1.44 -17.58
N ALA A 22 -12.68 2.57 -18.29
CA ALA A 22 -13.00 2.60 -19.72
C ALA A 22 -12.03 1.72 -20.54
N TRP A 23 -10.76 1.67 -20.17
CA TRP A 23 -9.78 0.80 -20.82
C TRP A 23 -10.05 -0.68 -20.51
N LEU A 24 -10.34 -0.99 -19.24
CA LEU A 24 -10.63 -2.35 -18.79
C LEU A 24 -11.89 -2.94 -19.45
N GLN A 25 -12.85 -2.09 -19.84
CA GLN A 25 -14.03 -2.52 -20.60
C GLN A 25 -13.72 -2.83 -22.07
N ALA A 26 -12.74 -2.12 -22.65
CA ALA A 26 -12.35 -2.28 -24.05
C ALA A 26 -11.35 -3.42 -24.26
N TRP A 27 -10.47 -3.69 -23.29
CA TRP A 27 -9.37 -4.63 -23.42
C TRP A 27 -9.30 -5.61 -22.23
N PRO A 28 -9.10 -6.92 -22.49
CA PRO A 28 -8.90 -7.89 -21.42
C PRO A 28 -7.56 -7.65 -20.72
N LEU A 29 -7.54 -7.75 -19.40
CA LEU A 29 -6.33 -7.60 -18.59
C LEU A 29 -5.50 -8.90 -18.61
N ASN A 30 -4.52 -8.97 -19.50
CA ASN A 30 -3.63 -10.12 -19.69
C ASN A 30 -2.16 -9.66 -19.63
N ARG A 31 -1.20 -10.59 -19.50
CA ARG A 31 0.23 -10.23 -19.43
C ARG A 31 0.75 -9.40 -20.62
N SER A 32 0.18 -9.60 -21.81
CA SER A 32 0.53 -8.82 -22.99
C SER A 32 0.00 -7.38 -22.95
N THR A 33 -1.21 -7.18 -22.43
CA THR A 33 -1.89 -5.88 -22.39
C THR A 33 -1.68 -5.12 -21.07
N LEU A 34 -1.21 -5.82 -20.04
CA LEU A 34 -0.97 -5.31 -18.69
C LEU A 34 -0.03 -4.11 -18.70
N PHE A 35 1.05 -4.20 -19.48
CA PHE A 35 2.04 -3.14 -19.53
C PHE A 35 1.44 -1.88 -20.16
N ASP A 36 0.63 -2.01 -21.21
CA ASP A 36 -0.08 -0.88 -21.84
C ASP A 36 -1.13 -0.27 -20.91
N TYR A 37 -1.78 -1.08 -20.08
CA TYR A 37 -2.65 -0.58 -19.02
C TYR A 37 -1.87 0.22 -17.97
N PHE A 38 -0.72 -0.30 -17.53
CA PHE A 38 0.12 0.34 -16.52
C PHE A 38 0.66 1.69 -16.99
N LYS A 39 0.97 1.85 -18.28
CA LYS A 39 1.41 3.13 -18.86
C LYS A 39 0.42 4.28 -18.68
N GLN A 40 -0.87 3.97 -18.61
CA GLN A 40 -1.91 4.98 -18.41
C GLN A 40 -2.00 5.47 -16.95
N SER A 41 -1.29 4.79 -16.04
CA SER A 41 -1.31 5.12 -14.63
C SER A 41 -0.40 6.31 -14.29
N THR A 42 -0.74 7.01 -13.20
CA THR A 42 0.10 8.08 -12.65
C THR A 42 1.41 7.56 -12.05
N PHE A 43 1.57 6.24 -11.92
CA PHE A 43 2.78 5.59 -11.42
C PHE A 43 3.83 5.34 -12.50
N TYR A 44 3.42 5.46 -13.77
CA TYR A 44 4.30 5.28 -14.91
C TYR A 44 5.10 6.54 -15.19
N ASP A 45 6.40 6.36 -15.40
CA ASP A 45 7.32 7.42 -15.76
C ASP A 45 7.71 7.29 -17.25
N SER A 46 7.42 8.34 -18.02
CA SER A 46 7.75 8.39 -19.45
C SER A 46 9.24 8.52 -19.74
N SER A 47 10.07 8.84 -18.74
CA SER A 47 11.54 8.90 -18.91
C SER A 47 12.21 7.52 -18.89
N CYS A 48 11.45 6.42 -18.77
CA CYS A 48 12.01 5.08 -18.68
C CYS A 48 12.47 4.52 -20.04
N ASN A 49 13.40 3.57 -19.98
CA ASN A 49 13.96 2.89 -21.15
C ASN A 49 12.91 2.11 -21.96
N ASN A 50 11.78 1.74 -21.34
CA ASN A 50 10.69 1.07 -22.06
C ASN A 50 10.07 1.98 -23.12
N GLU A 51 9.95 3.27 -22.86
CA GLU A 51 9.39 4.22 -23.83
C GLU A 51 10.34 4.39 -25.02
N LEU A 52 11.65 4.40 -24.75
CA LEU A 52 12.67 4.42 -25.80
C LEU A 52 12.58 3.17 -26.71
N LEU A 53 12.33 1.98 -26.16
CA LEU A 53 12.14 0.77 -26.97
C LEU A 53 10.87 0.81 -27.82
N ILE A 54 9.78 1.35 -27.28
CA ILE A 54 8.52 1.50 -28.00
C ILE A 54 8.73 2.43 -29.21
N LEU A 55 9.44 3.54 -29.00
CA LEU A 55 9.81 4.47 -30.06
C LEU A 55 10.73 3.83 -31.11
N GLN A 56 11.66 2.98 -30.67
CA GLN A 56 12.58 2.24 -31.55
C GLN A 56 11.90 1.06 -32.28
N ARG A 57 10.65 0.74 -31.96
CA ARG A 57 9.88 -0.41 -32.50
C ARG A 57 10.55 -1.77 -32.29
N THR A 58 11.47 -1.86 -31.33
CA THR A 58 12.12 -3.10 -30.94
C THR A 58 11.26 -3.79 -29.88
N VAL A 59 10.60 -4.89 -30.25
CA VAL A 59 9.66 -5.62 -29.38
C VAL A 59 10.40 -6.50 -28.35
N ASP A 60 11.68 -6.78 -28.57
CA ASP A 60 12.42 -7.73 -27.76
C ASP A 60 12.87 -7.13 -26.41
N HIS A 61 12.28 -7.66 -25.33
CA HIS A 61 12.59 -7.31 -23.94
C HIS A 61 14.04 -7.65 -23.53
N SER A 62 14.77 -8.42 -24.35
CA SER A 62 16.20 -8.70 -24.16
C SER A 62 17.05 -7.43 -24.25
N HIS A 63 16.64 -6.46 -25.07
CA HIS A 63 17.39 -5.20 -25.24
C HIS A 63 17.35 -4.29 -24.00
N LEU A 64 16.35 -4.44 -23.12
CA LEU A 64 16.33 -3.72 -21.85
C LEU A 64 17.56 -4.03 -20.99
N LYS A 65 18.02 -5.27 -21.02
CA LYS A 65 19.17 -5.70 -20.21
C LYS A 65 20.46 -4.99 -20.60
N THR A 66 20.59 -4.54 -21.84
CA THR A 66 21.76 -3.85 -22.37
C THR A 66 21.76 -2.36 -22.05
N MET A 67 20.58 -1.78 -21.77
CA MET A 67 20.47 -0.35 -21.44
C MET A 67 20.69 -0.11 -19.95
N VAL A 68 21.12 1.10 -19.60
CA VAL A 68 21.33 1.54 -18.22
C VAL A 68 20.27 2.60 -17.92
N GLY A 69 19.73 2.59 -16.71
CA GLY A 69 18.72 3.53 -16.25
C GLY A 69 17.41 2.88 -15.85
N LEU A 70 16.36 3.71 -15.80
CA LEU A 70 15.07 3.33 -15.28
C LEU A 70 14.33 2.40 -16.24
N GLU A 71 13.89 1.26 -15.73
CA GLU A 71 13.06 0.31 -16.46
C GLU A 71 11.92 -0.22 -15.58
N TYR A 72 10.94 -0.79 -16.25
CA TYR A 72 9.79 -1.45 -15.63
C TYR A 72 9.69 -2.85 -16.19
N GLU A 73 9.73 -3.84 -15.30
CA GLU A 73 9.68 -5.25 -15.66
C GLU A 73 8.39 -5.86 -15.12
N VAL A 74 7.68 -6.60 -15.97
CA VAL A 74 6.53 -7.40 -15.56
C VAL A 74 7.03 -8.74 -15.04
N ASP A 75 6.70 -9.07 -13.79
CA ASP A 75 7.17 -10.31 -13.19
C ASP A 75 6.51 -11.53 -13.85
N SER A 76 7.33 -12.37 -14.47
CA SER A 76 6.90 -13.59 -15.14
C SER A 76 6.33 -14.64 -14.19
N SER A 77 6.68 -14.57 -12.89
CA SER A 77 6.17 -15.46 -11.85
C SER A 77 4.73 -15.13 -11.44
N SER A 78 4.29 -13.88 -11.63
CA SER A 78 2.93 -13.45 -11.30
C SER A 78 1.95 -13.96 -12.37
N ARG A 79 1.04 -14.86 -11.96
CA ARG A 79 0.06 -15.50 -12.86
C ARG A 79 -1.36 -15.18 -12.44
N ALA A 80 -2.13 -14.62 -13.38
CA ALA A 80 -3.58 -14.41 -13.23
C ALA A 80 -4.38 -15.70 -12.98
N SER A 81 -3.86 -16.85 -13.42
CA SER A 81 -4.57 -18.14 -13.35
C SER A 81 -4.49 -18.81 -11.97
N GLU A 82 -3.60 -18.36 -11.10
CA GLU A 82 -3.46 -18.90 -9.75
C GLU A 82 -4.19 -17.97 -8.76
N SER A 83 -4.96 -18.56 -7.85
CA SER A 83 -5.67 -17.83 -6.80
C SER A 83 -4.73 -17.62 -5.60
N PRO A 84 -4.42 -16.38 -5.16
CA PRO A 84 -5.01 -15.10 -5.58
C PRO A 84 -4.37 -14.50 -6.85
N SER A 85 -5.22 -14.01 -7.77
CA SER A 85 -4.79 -13.49 -9.07
C SER A 85 -4.29 -12.04 -8.95
N TYR A 86 -2.98 -11.85 -9.00
CA TYR A 86 -2.36 -10.52 -9.09
C TYR A 86 -1.26 -10.50 -10.15
N PHE A 87 -0.98 -9.30 -10.66
CA PHE A 87 0.18 -9.06 -11.49
C PHE A 87 1.16 -8.15 -10.77
N LEU A 88 2.45 -8.43 -10.89
CA LEU A 88 3.50 -7.60 -10.31
C LEU A 88 4.27 -6.88 -11.40
N ILE A 89 4.53 -5.60 -11.17
CA ILE A 89 5.39 -4.76 -11.99
C ILE A 89 6.46 -4.16 -11.09
N LYS A 90 7.73 -4.37 -11.44
CA LYS A 90 8.88 -3.85 -10.72
C LYS A 90 9.40 -2.62 -11.44
N LYS A 91 9.52 -1.51 -10.73
CA LYS A 91 10.29 -0.33 -11.15
C LYS A 91 11.71 -0.52 -10.66
N GLN A 92 12.65 -0.57 -11.58
CA GLN A 92 14.03 -0.86 -11.27
C GLN A 92 14.97 0.09 -12.00
N ASP A 93 16.08 0.42 -11.36
CA ASP A 93 17.16 1.20 -11.96
C ASP A 93 18.33 0.26 -12.24
N ARG A 94 18.65 0.12 -13.53
CA ARG A 94 19.69 -0.77 -14.00
C ARG A 94 21.00 -0.02 -14.09
N HIS A 95 22.02 -0.47 -13.37
CA HIS A 95 23.38 0.08 -13.45
C HIS A 95 24.27 -0.73 -14.40
N SER A 96 24.01 -2.03 -14.54
CA SER A 96 24.67 -2.92 -15.50
C SER A 96 23.77 -4.09 -15.90
N GLU A 97 24.20 -4.94 -16.83
CA GLU A 97 23.41 -6.11 -17.26
C GLU A 97 23.09 -7.08 -16.11
N THR A 98 23.97 -7.14 -15.11
CA THR A 98 23.85 -8.02 -13.93
C THR A 98 23.46 -7.28 -12.65
N SER A 99 23.60 -5.95 -12.61
CA SER A 99 23.32 -5.14 -11.43
C SER A 99 22.10 -4.25 -11.65
N THR A 100 21.07 -4.52 -10.87
CA THR A 100 19.80 -3.79 -10.92
C THR A 100 19.34 -3.51 -9.49
N THR A 101 18.86 -2.31 -9.25
CA THR A 101 18.29 -1.90 -7.96
C THR A 101 16.77 -1.79 -8.09
N CYS A 102 16.04 -2.49 -7.23
CA CYS A 102 14.58 -2.40 -7.21
C CYS A 102 14.18 -1.14 -6.44
N LEU A 103 13.49 -0.20 -7.10
CA LEU A 103 13.03 1.05 -6.50
C LEU A 103 11.64 0.91 -5.89
N ALA A 104 10.71 0.28 -6.63
CA ALA A 104 9.34 0.09 -6.18
C ALA A 104 8.71 -1.14 -6.85
N VAL A 105 7.72 -1.72 -6.18
CA VAL A 105 6.90 -2.80 -6.74
C VAL A 105 5.45 -2.36 -6.73
N TYR A 106 4.76 -2.60 -7.83
CA TYR A 106 3.34 -2.33 -7.99
C TYR A 106 2.61 -3.65 -8.16
N TYR A 107 1.49 -3.81 -7.47
CA TYR A 107 0.61 -4.95 -7.69
C TYR A 107 -0.71 -4.49 -8.29
N ILE A 108 -1.18 -5.27 -9.26
CA ILE A 108 -2.43 -5.04 -9.97
C ILE A 108 -3.35 -6.20 -9.66
N ILE A 109 -4.54 -5.90 -9.14
CA ILE A 109 -5.53 -6.93 -8.82
C ILE A 109 -6.09 -7.53 -10.11
N GLY A 110 -5.96 -8.84 -10.29
CA GLY A 110 -6.41 -9.54 -11.50
C GLY A 110 -7.87 -9.99 -11.45
N THR A 111 -8.41 -10.31 -10.27
CA THR A 111 -9.76 -10.85 -10.10
C THR A 111 -10.54 -10.17 -8.96
N GLY A 112 -11.86 -10.29 -8.99
CA GLY A 112 -12.74 -9.76 -7.94
C GLY A 112 -13.26 -8.34 -8.21
N PRO A 113 -13.92 -7.70 -7.23
CA PRO A 113 -14.62 -6.43 -7.42
C PRO A 113 -13.69 -5.26 -7.75
N GLN A 114 -12.44 -5.33 -7.30
CA GLN A 114 -11.40 -4.32 -7.53
C GLN A 114 -10.42 -4.68 -8.64
N TRP A 115 -10.80 -5.58 -9.54
CA TRP A 115 -9.95 -5.95 -10.68
C TRP A 115 -9.50 -4.72 -11.50
N GLY A 116 -8.23 -4.77 -11.90
CA GLY A 116 -7.52 -3.69 -12.58
C GLY A 116 -7.11 -2.52 -11.68
N THR A 117 -7.29 -2.59 -10.37
CA THR A 117 -6.78 -1.54 -9.47
C THR A 117 -5.29 -1.74 -9.23
N ILE A 118 -4.52 -0.67 -9.38
CA ILE A 118 -3.06 -0.62 -9.22
C ILE A 118 -2.74 0.00 -7.87
N TYR A 119 -1.85 -0.66 -7.14
CA TYR A 119 -1.35 -0.22 -5.85
C TYR A 119 0.17 -0.31 -5.82
N GLN A 120 0.81 0.69 -5.22
CA GLN A 120 2.21 0.59 -4.86
C GLN A 120 2.35 -0.26 -3.58
N MET A 121 3.29 -1.19 -3.58
CA MET A 121 3.60 -2.00 -2.41
C MET A 121 4.33 -1.15 -1.36
N PRO A 122 3.83 -1.09 -0.11
CA PRO A 122 4.57 -0.45 0.96
C PRO A 122 5.81 -1.28 1.33
N SER A 123 6.84 -0.61 1.82
CA SER A 123 7.95 -1.30 2.46
C SER A 123 7.49 -1.92 3.77
N VAL A 124 7.98 -3.13 4.07
CA VAL A 124 7.75 -3.81 5.36
C VAL A 124 8.15 -2.92 6.53
N TYR A 125 9.25 -2.18 6.38
CA TYR A 125 9.69 -1.21 7.38
C TYR A 125 8.62 -0.16 7.69
N SER A 126 8.04 0.46 6.65
CA SER A 126 7.02 1.48 6.80
C SER A 126 5.76 0.94 7.48
N VAL A 127 5.35 -0.29 7.14
CA VAL A 127 4.21 -0.96 7.77
C VAL A 127 4.48 -1.20 9.26
N LEU A 128 5.67 -1.67 9.61
CA LEU A 128 6.04 -1.94 11.01
C LEU A 128 6.10 -0.65 11.83
N VAL A 129 6.73 0.40 11.30
CA VAL A 129 6.80 1.71 11.99
C VAL A 129 5.41 2.29 12.19
N CYS A 130 4.54 2.21 11.19
CA CYS A 130 3.15 2.67 11.30
C CYS A 130 2.38 1.90 12.39
N ASN A 131 2.49 0.58 12.40
CA ASN A 131 1.80 -0.27 13.38
C ASN A 131 2.30 -0.03 14.81
N LEU A 132 3.62 0.10 15.00
CA LEU A 132 4.20 0.39 16.31
C LEU A 132 3.85 1.80 16.78
N GLY A 133 3.91 2.80 15.90
CA GLY A 133 3.50 4.16 16.21
C GLY A 133 2.03 4.24 16.61
N THR A 134 1.15 3.56 15.88
CA THR A 134 -0.28 3.48 16.19
C THR A 134 -0.54 2.78 17.53
N SER A 135 0.14 1.66 17.78
CA SER A 135 0.04 0.94 19.06
C SER A 135 0.49 1.81 20.24
N SER A 136 1.63 2.50 20.09
CA SER A 136 2.17 3.40 21.11
C SER A 136 1.24 4.58 21.37
N TYR A 137 0.62 5.13 20.33
CA TYR A 137 -0.34 6.23 20.46
C TYR A 137 -1.55 5.80 21.31
N TYR A 138 -2.14 4.65 21.02
CA TYR A 138 -3.29 4.15 21.78
C TYR A 138 -2.92 3.77 23.22
N VAL A 139 -1.72 3.22 23.46
CA VAL A 139 -1.24 2.97 24.82
C VAL A 139 -1.07 4.29 25.58
N GLY A 140 -0.50 5.32 24.94
CA GLY A 140 -0.36 6.65 25.53
C GLY A 140 -1.73 7.26 25.89
N GLN A 141 -2.69 7.19 24.97
CA GLN A 141 -4.05 7.67 25.18
C GLN A 141 -4.76 6.91 26.31
N ALA A 142 -4.61 5.59 26.39
CA ALA A 142 -5.18 4.78 27.45
C ALA A 142 -4.56 5.10 28.82
N LEU A 143 -3.25 5.32 28.88
CA LEU A 143 -2.56 5.72 30.10
C LEU A 143 -2.92 7.13 30.55
N GLU A 144 -3.10 8.07 29.64
CA GLU A 144 -3.55 9.42 29.96
C GLU A 144 -4.98 9.42 30.49
N ALA A 145 -5.87 8.63 29.86
CA ALA A 145 -7.22 8.40 30.36
C ALA A 145 -7.19 7.77 31.77
N LEU A 146 -6.37 6.75 32.01
CA LEU A 146 -6.22 6.13 33.33
C LEU A 146 -5.65 7.10 34.36
N ALA A 147 -4.64 7.90 34.00
CA ALA A 147 -4.00 8.86 34.89
C ALA A 147 -5.00 9.89 35.41
N SER A 148 -6.00 10.28 34.60
CA SER A 148 -7.06 11.19 35.03
C SER A 148 -8.04 10.60 36.07
N HIS A 149 -8.06 9.28 36.25
CA HIS A 149 -8.94 8.57 37.21
C HIS A 149 -8.19 8.08 38.46
N ILE A 150 -6.90 8.39 38.60
CA ILE A 150 -6.08 8.02 39.76
C ILE A 150 -6.04 9.19 40.75
N ASP A 151 -6.50 8.94 41.96
CA ASP A 151 -6.35 9.85 43.09
C ASP A 151 -5.19 9.37 43.99
N TYR A 152 -4.35 10.31 44.44
CA TYR A 152 -3.26 10.02 45.38
C TYR A 152 -3.42 10.79 46.69
N SER A 153 -3.40 10.07 47.80
CA SER A 153 -3.39 10.63 49.15
C SER A 153 -2.18 10.10 49.93
N PRO A 154 -1.39 10.96 50.62
CA PRO A 154 -0.18 10.54 51.35
C PRO A 154 -0.42 9.50 52.46
N LEU A 155 -1.64 9.42 52.99
CA LEU A 155 -2.00 8.53 54.10
C LEU A 155 -2.56 7.18 53.64
N THR A 156 -3.32 7.17 52.54
CA THR A 156 -4.01 5.98 52.01
C THR A 156 -3.34 5.41 50.77
N GLY A 157 -2.41 6.13 50.14
CA GLY A 157 -1.73 5.75 48.92
C GLY A 157 -2.56 6.07 47.66
N TYR A 158 -2.36 5.27 46.61
CA TYR A 158 -3.11 5.38 45.36
C TYR A 158 -4.50 4.75 45.52
N SER A 159 -5.55 5.50 45.14
CA SER A 159 -6.91 5.02 45.03
C SER A 159 -7.45 5.29 43.63
N TRP A 160 -8.21 4.36 43.08
CA TRP A 160 -8.98 4.60 41.87
C TRP A 160 -10.28 5.29 42.26
N ALA A 161 -10.64 6.38 41.58
CA ALA A 161 -11.94 7.01 41.75
C ALA A 161 -13.02 6.03 41.25
N SER A 162 -13.57 5.21 42.13
CA SER A 162 -14.72 4.36 41.81
C SER A 162 -15.91 5.30 41.66
N GLU A 163 -16.38 5.52 40.43
CA GLU A 163 -17.70 6.12 40.20
C GLU A 163 -18.77 5.18 40.76
N ASN A 164 -19.00 5.24 42.07
CA ASN A 164 -20.27 4.88 42.66
C ASN A 164 -21.24 6.04 42.40
N SER A 165 -21.66 6.18 41.15
CA SER A 165 -22.94 6.81 40.86
C SER A 165 -23.53 6.12 39.65
N ASP A 166 -24.72 5.53 39.86
CA ASP A 166 -25.63 5.01 38.85
C ASP A 166 -26.01 6.07 37.81
N LYS A 167 -25.06 6.43 36.96
CA LYS A 167 -25.32 7.09 35.70
C LYS A 167 -24.63 6.23 34.67
N ASN A 168 -25.44 5.59 33.86
CA ASN A 168 -25.06 4.94 32.63
C ASN A 168 -25.01 6.05 31.55
N PRO A 169 -23.87 6.70 31.26
CA PRO A 169 -23.66 7.19 29.91
C PRO A 169 -23.24 5.96 29.11
N GLU A 170 -24.13 5.52 28.24
CA GLU A 170 -23.87 4.51 27.22
C GLU A 170 -22.52 4.84 26.56
N ALA A 171 -21.47 4.11 26.96
CA ALA A 171 -20.13 4.32 26.44
C ALA A 171 -20.23 4.15 24.92
N PRO A 172 -19.80 5.14 24.11
CA PRO A 172 -19.77 4.93 22.67
C PRO A 172 -18.90 3.70 22.46
N ALA A 173 -19.51 2.64 21.92
CA ALA A 173 -18.83 1.39 21.64
C ALA A 173 -17.48 1.72 20.99
N PRO A 174 -16.38 1.05 21.37
CA PRO A 174 -15.08 1.31 20.78
C PRO A 174 -15.30 1.29 19.28
N VAL A 175 -15.16 2.45 18.64
CA VAL A 175 -15.32 2.54 17.20
C VAL A 175 -14.19 1.68 16.69
N ALA A 176 -14.51 0.45 16.30
CA ALA A 176 -13.58 -0.37 15.58
C ALA A 176 -13.26 0.49 14.36
N TYR A 177 -12.08 1.10 14.36
CA TYR A 177 -11.42 1.45 13.14
C TYR A 177 -11.11 0.11 12.46
N ARG A 178 -12.15 -0.55 11.95
CA ARG A 178 -12.05 -1.33 10.73
C ARG A 178 -11.31 -0.36 9.83
N TYR A 179 -10.08 -0.69 9.47
CA TYR A 179 -9.48 -0.12 8.29
C TYR A 179 -10.59 -0.16 7.25
N SER A 180 -11.16 1.01 6.93
CA SER A 180 -12.22 1.09 5.95
C SER A 180 -11.50 0.84 4.64
N ASN A 181 -11.30 -0.43 4.34
CA ASN A 181 -10.85 -0.86 3.06
C ASN A 181 -11.93 -0.33 2.10
N PRO A 182 -11.59 0.43 1.05
CA PRO A 182 -12.59 0.90 0.09
C PRO A 182 -13.40 -0.25 -0.55
N VAL A 183 -12.99 -1.50 -0.33
CA VAL A 183 -13.74 -2.75 -0.62
C VAL A 183 -14.99 -2.91 0.26
N ASP A 184 -14.90 -2.64 1.56
CA ASP A 184 -15.95 -3.03 2.54
C ASP A 184 -17.17 -2.12 2.49
N ALA A 185 -16.99 -0.87 2.04
CA ALA A 185 -18.07 0.10 1.83
C ALA A 185 -18.98 -0.23 0.62
N VAL A 186 -18.50 -1.07 -0.30
CA VAL A 186 -19.27 -1.51 -1.48
C VAL A 186 -20.09 -2.76 -1.17
N ILE A 187 -19.54 -3.68 -0.36
CA ILE A 187 -20.20 -4.93 0.01
C ILE A 187 -21.44 -4.67 0.88
N THR A 188 -21.38 -3.68 1.77
CA THR A 188 -22.50 -3.32 2.67
C THR A 188 -23.72 -2.77 1.93
N LYS A 189 -23.56 -2.15 0.75
CA LYS A 189 -24.70 -1.63 -0.04
C LYS A 189 -25.40 -2.67 -0.91
N GLN A 190 -24.82 -3.86 -1.09
CA GLN A 190 -25.38 -4.90 -1.98
C GLN A 190 -26.36 -5.85 -1.28
N TYR A 191 -26.44 -5.82 0.07
CA TYR A 191 -27.30 -6.72 0.85
C TYR A 191 -28.45 -6.01 1.59
N GLU A 192 -28.71 -4.73 1.32
CA GLU A 192 -29.84 -3.96 1.87
C GLU A 192 -31.05 -3.91 0.90
N LYS A 193 -31.42 -5.06 0.32
CA LYS A 193 -32.71 -5.21 -0.36
C LYS A 193 -33.41 -6.49 0.05
#